data_AF-A0A0N0WUK5-F1
#
_entry.id   AF-A0A0N0WUK5-F1
#
_cell.length_a   1.000
_cell.length_b   1.000
_cell.length_c   1.000
_cell.angle_alpha   90.00
_cell.angle_beta   90.00
_cell.angle_gamma   90.00
#
_symmetry.space_group_name_H-M   'P 1'
#
loop_
_entity.id
_entity.type
_entity.pdbx_description
1 polymer ?
#
loop_
_entity_poly.entity_id
_entity_poly.type
_entity_poly.pdbx_seq_one_letter_code
_entity_poly.pdbx_strand_id
1 'polypeptide(L)'
;MSIEKCREEFERTNGRDHRRQPPKGTNYIDPMAQADWESFKKGWDQCREALEQSTVSPEVQAMLSFFEAGEAEEIRMAEAFVRESERCSISALQRKFKIGYNRACRLMDRLVALKVVSPIDTEGRRTVLPEQVKP
;
A
#
# COMPACT_ATOMS: atom_id res chain seq x y z
N MET A 1 7.40 7.47 -2.97
CA MET A 1 7.90 8.64 -3.73
C MET A 1 9.28 8.25 -4.27
N SER A 2 9.53 8.30 -5.59
CA SER A 2 10.83 7.89 -6.14
C SER A 2 11.87 9.00 -5.99
N ILE A 3 13.14 8.62 -5.84
CA ILE A 3 14.27 9.55 -5.66
C ILE A 3 14.36 10.56 -6.82
N GLU A 4 14.03 10.11 -8.03
CA GLU A 4 14.00 10.94 -9.25
C GLU A 4 12.95 12.05 -9.17
N LYS A 5 11.74 11.74 -8.67
CA LYS A 5 10.68 12.75 -8.48
C LYS A 5 11.04 13.78 -7.40
N CYS A 6 11.69 13.36 -6.32
CA CYS A 6 12.18 14.28 -5.30
C CYS A 6 13.29 15.21 -5.82
N ARG A 7 14.17 14.69 -6.69
CA ARG A 7 15.21 15.49 -7.34
C ARG A 7 14.60 16.57 -8.23
N GLU A 8 13.66 16.19 -9.09
CA GLU A 8 12.95 17.13 -9.96
C GLU A 8 12.22 18.22 -9.17
N GLU A 9 11.58 17.87 -8.05
CA GLU A 9 10.91 18.85 -7.19
C GLU A 9 11.89 19.82 -6.52
N PHE A 10 13.02 19.32 -6.00
CA PHE A 10 14.07 20.13 -5.38
C PHE A 10 14.70 21.10 -6.37
N GLU A 11 15.08 20.62 -7.56
CA GLU A 11 15.61 21.43 -8.65
C GLU A 11 14.61 22.51 -9.09
N ARG A 12 13.31 22.19 -9.13
CA ARG A 12 12.23 23.13 -9.47
C ARG A 12 12.06 24.25 -8.42
N THR A 13 12.20 23.96 -7.13
CA THR A 13 12.12 24.97 -6.06
C THR A 13 13.39 25.81 -5.94
N ASN A 14 14.57 25.22 -6.12
CA ASN A 14 15.84 25.95 -6.06
C ASN A 14 16.08 26.84 -7.28
N GLY A 15 15.47 26.53 -8.43
CA GLY A 15 15.49 27.40 -9.61
C GLY A 15 14.78 28.77 -9.43
N ARG A 16 14.12 29.01 -8.28
CA ARG A 16 13.44 30.29 -7.96
C ARG A 16 14.23 31.20 -7.02
N ASP A 17 15.39 30.78 -6.50
CA ASP A 17 16.23 31.65 -5.67
C ASP A 17 17.04 32.63 -6.55
N HIS A 18 16.58 33.88 -6.61
CA HIS A 18 17.20 34.94 -7.41
C HIS A 18 18.60 35.37 -6.93
N ARG A 19 19.10 34.86 -5.79
CA ARG A 19 20.47 35.11 -5.33
C ARG A 19 21.53 34.28 -6.09
N ARG A 20 21.10 33.25 -6.82
CA ARG A 20 21.97 32.34 -7.58
C ARG A 20 21.75 32.45 -9.08
N GLN A 21 21.55 33.67 -9.60
CA GLN A 21 21.41 33.84 -11.06
C GLN A 21 22.75 33.53 -11.75
N PRO A 22 22.77 32.58 -12.70
CA PRO A 22 23.99 32.28 -13.44
C PRO A 22 24.36 33.44 -14.38
N PRO A 23 25.65 33.68 -14.66
CA PRO A 23 26.04 34.55 -15.76
C PRO A 23 25.51 33.98 -17.07
N LYS A 24 25.01 34.87 -17.95
CA LYS A 24 24.26 34.49 -19.17
C LYS A 24 25.07 33.54 -20.08
N GLY A 25 24.60 32.29 -20.20
CA GLY A 25 25.16 31.24 -21.08
C GLY A 25 24.54 29.87 -20.76
N THR A 26 24.32 29.01 -21.76
CA THR A 26 23.38 27.88 -21.67
C THR A 26 23.90 26.61 -20.98
N ASN A 27 25.11 26.59 -20.40
CA ASN A 27 25.70 25.40 -19.77
C ASN A 27 26.32 25.68 -18.40
N TYR A 28 25.61 26.37 -17.51
CA TYR A 28 26.03 26.52 -16.11
C TYR A 28 25.37 25.46 -15.23
N ILE A 29 26.16 24.47 -14.80
CA ILE A 29 25.78 23.54 -13.74
C ILE A 29 26.27 24.17 -12.44
N ASP A 30 25.36 24.58 -11.56
CA ASP A 30 25.70 25.17 -10.26
C ASP A 30 26.34 24.10 -9.35
N PRO A 31 27.66 24.18 -9.07
CA PRO A 31 28.34 23.18 -8.24
C PRO A 31 27.80 23.19 -6.81
N MET A 32 27.26 24.32 -6.34
CA MET A 32 26.65 24.45 -5.02
C MET A 32 25.28 23.78 -4.99
N ALA A 33 24.50 23.84 -6.07
CA ALA A 33 23.23 23.11 -6.17
C ALA A 33 23.45 21.58 -6.17
N GLN A 34 24.56 21.13 -6.76
CA GLN A 34 24.95 19.72 -6.74
C GLN A 34 25.41 19.28 -5.33
N ALA A 35 26.22 20.10 -4.65
CA ALA A 35 26.62 19.85 -3.26
C ALA A 35 25.45 19.89 -2.26
N ASP A 36 24.49 20.82 -2.47
CA ASP A 36 23.25 20.91 -1.68
C ASP A 36 22.37 19.67 -1.89
N TRP A 37 22.27 19.17 -3.14
CA TRP A 37 21.55 17.93 -3.45
C TRP A 37 22.22 16.69 -2.86
N GLU A 38 23.54 16.58 -2.94
CA GLU A 38 24.30 15.47 -2.33
C GLU A 38 24.13 15.46 -0.80
N SER A 39 24.10 16.63 -0.18
CA SER A 39 23.86 16.78 1.27
C SER A 39 22.44 16.37 1.66
N PHE A 40 21.43 16.79 0.88
CA PHE A 40 20.04 16.35 1.07
C PHE A 40 19.88 14.85 0.87
N LYS A 41 20.44 14.30 -0.21
CA LYS A 41 20.41 12.86 -0.52
C LYS A 41 21.04 12.05 0.62
N LYS A 42 22.20 12.48 1.11
CA LYS A 42 22.87 11.85 2.26
C LYS A 42 22.02 11.89 3.52
N GLY A 43 21.42 13.04 3.87
CA GLY A 43 20.52 13.14 5.02
C GLY A 43 19.27 12.27 4.88
N TRP A 44 18.70 12.21 3.67
CA TRP A 44 17.55 11.37 3.36
C TRP A 44 17.88 9.87 3.42
N ASP A 45 19.00 9.46 2.83
CA ASP A 45 19.53 8.09 2.90
C ASP A 45 19.74 7.67 4.37
N GLN A 46 20.33 8.55 5.18
CA GLN A 46 20.53 8.33 6.62
C GLN A 46 19.22 8.21 7.40
N CYS A 47 18.23 9.08 7.13
CA CYS A 47 16.91 8.98 7.76
C CYS A 47 16.18 7.69 7.36
N ARG A 48 16.29 7.27 6.10
CA ARG A 48 15.69 6.01 5.63
C ARG A 48 16.37 4.81 6.26
N GLU A 49 17.70 4.78 6.29
CA GLU A 49 18.48 3.72 6.91
C GLU A 49 18.18 3.63 8.41
N ALA A 50 18.08 4.77 9.10
CA ALA A 50 17.65 4.82 10.49
C ALA A 50 16.21 4.29 10.70
N LEU A 51 15.31 4.51 9.73
CA LEU A 51 13.94 3.98 9.77
C LEU A 51 13.91 2.47 9.50
N GLU A 52 14.71 1.96 8.55
CA GLU A 52 14.87 0.54 8.26
C GLU A 52 15.52 -0.22 9.42
N GLN A 53 16.45 0.42 10.11
CA GLN A 53 17.07 -0.08 11.34
C GLN A 53 16.20 0.11 12.58
N SER A 54 15.11 0.90 12.48
CA SER A 54 14.10 1.00 13.54
C SER A 54 13.30 -0.30 13.56
N THR A 55 13.87 -1.32 14.21
CA THR A 55 13.18 -2.57 14.48
C THR A 55 12.02 -2.27 15.41
N VAL A 56 10.80 -2.48 14.92
CA VAL A 56 9.58 -2.48 15.74
C VAL A 56 9.83 -3.34 16.97
N SER A 57 9.49 -2.83 18.17
CA SER A 57 9.66 -3.58 19.42
C SER A 57 9.07 -4.99 19.28
N PRO A 58 9.74 -6.05 19.79
CA PRO A 58 9.22 -7.41 19.73
C PRO A 58 7.77 -7.54 20.23
N GLU A 59 7.36 -6.72 21.20
CA GLU A 59 6.00 -6.68 21.72
C GLU A 59 4.98 -6.15 20.69
N VAL A 60 5.33 -5.07 19.98
CA VAL A 60 4.49 -4.50 18.92
C VAL A 60 4.42 -5.45 17.73
N GLN A 61 5.54 -6.09 17.39
CA GLN A 61 5.57 -7.12 16.35
C GLN A 61 4.65 -8.30 16.69
N ALA A 62 4.69 -8.78 17.94
CA ALA A 62 3.81 -9.83 18.42
C ALA A 62 2.33 -9.41 18.37
N MET A 63 2.01 -8.19 18.80
CA MET A 63 0.65 -7.63 18.73
C MET A 63 0.13 -7.56 17.29
N LEU A 64 0.95 -7.09 16.33
CA LEU A 64 0.58 -7.05 14.91
C LEU A 64 0.30 -8.46 14.37
N SER A 65 1.18 -9.42 14.68
CA SER A 65 1.00 -10.81 14.23
C SER A 65 -0.28 -11.46 14.78
N PHE A 66 -0.70 -11.10 16.00
CA PHE A 66 -1.95 -11.57 16.58
C PHE A 66 -3.17 -11.03 15.82
N PHE A 67 -3.17 -9.74 15.47
CA PHE A 67 -4.25 -9.17 14.66
C PHE A 67 -4.31 -9.78 13.26
N GLU A 68 -3.16 -9.99 12.61
CA GLU A 68 -3.09 -10.65 11.31
C GLU A 68 -3.62 -12.09 11.37
N ALA A 69 -3.31 -12.83 12.44
CA ALA A 69 -3.84 -14.17 12.66
C ALA A 69 -5.37 -14.16 12.82
N GLY A 70 -5.91 -13.18 13.56
CA GLY A 70 -7.35 -12.98 13.69
C GLY A 70 -8.04 -12.66 12.35
N GLU A 71 -7.48 -11.74 11.57
CA GLU A 71 -8.00 -11.41 10.22
C GLU A 71 -7.94 -12.63 9.29
N ALA A 72 -6.86 -13.42 9.36
CA ALA A 72 -6.71 -14.64 8.56
C ALA A 72 -7.78 -15.70 8.88
N GLU A 73 -8.11 -15.88 10.15
CA GLU A 73 -9.16 -16.82 10.56
C GLU A 73 -10.55 -16.36 10.11
N GLU A 74 -10.85 -15.06 10.24
CA GLU A 74 -12.10 -14.50 9.72
C GLU A 74 -12.26 -14.71 8.21
N ILE A 75 -11.17 -14.54 7.44
CA ILE A 75 -11.16 -14.78 6.00
C ILE A 75 -11.44 -16.25 5.69
N ARG A 76 -10.80 -17.20 6.41
CA ARG A 76 -11.04 -18.64 6.23
C ARG A 76 -12.48 -19.03 6.49
N MET A 77 -13.08 -18.52 7.58
CA MET A 77 -14.49 -18.76 7.88
C MET A 77 -15.41 -18.20 6.78
N ALA A 78 -15.09 -17.01 6.26
CA ALA A 78 -15.84 -16.37 5.19
C ALA A 78 -15.76 -17.15 3.87
N GLU A 79 -14.57 -17.64 3.52
CA GLU A 79 -14.36 -18.51 2.37
C GLU A 79 -15.21 -19.78 2.47
N ALA A 80 -15.16 -20.48 3.61
CA ALA A 80 -15.95 -21.69 3.83
C ALA A 80 -17.46 -21.41 3.67
N PHE A 81 -17.95 -20.32 4.27
CA PHE A 81 -19.35 -19.92 4.15
C PHE A 81 -19.74 -19.59 2.69
N VAL A 82 -18.89 -18.86 1.97
CA VAL A 82 -19.18 -18.46 0.58
C VAL A 82 -19.19 -19.67 -0.34
N ARG A 83 -18.29 -20.63 -0.14
CA ARG A 83 -18.25 -21.90 -0.89
C ARG A 83 -19.44 -22.80 -0.57
N GLU A 84 -19.87 -22.87 0.67
CA GLU A 84 -21.04 -23.68 1.09
C GLU A 84 -22.36 -23.07 0.61
N SER A 85 -22.52 -21.76 0.77
CA SER A 85 -23.81 -21.09 0.53
C SER A 85 -24.01 -20.61 -0.90
N GLU A 86 -22.94 -20.61 -1.71
CA GLU A 86 -22.82 -20.01 -3.05
C GLU A 86 -23.23 -18.53 -3.11
N ARG A 87 -23.31 -17.84 -1.95
CA ARG A 87 -23.82 -16.46 -1.84
C ARG A 87 -22.69 -15.46 -1.65
N CYS A 88 -22.26 -14.85 -2.75
CA CYS A 88 -21.21 -13.83 -2.80
C CYS A 88 -21.71 -12.37 -2.64
N SER A 89 -22.57 -12.08 -1.67
CA SER A 89 -23.05 -10.70 -1.44
C SER A 89 -22.58 -10.13 -0.11
N ILE A 90 -22.28 -8.82 -0.09
CA ILE A 90 -21.88 -8.09 1.13
C ILE A 90 -22.95 -8.28 2.23
N SER A 91 -24.23 -8.20 1.86
CA SER A 91 -25.34 -8.39 2.80
C SER A 91 -25.40 -9.79 3.42
N ALA A 92 -24.95 -10.83 2.71
CA ALA A 92 -24.88 -12.20 3.24
C ALA A 92 -23.79 -12.32 4.31
N LEU A 93 -22.62 -11.72 4.06
CA LEU A 93 -21.53 -11.66 5.04
C LEU A 93 -21.95 -10.87 6.30
N GLN A 94 -22.63 -9.74 6.12
CA GLN A 94 -23.14 -8.94 7.25
C GLN A 94 -24.05 -9.76 8.18
N ARG A 95 -24.99 -10.53 7.62
CA ARG A 95 -25.92 -11.34 8.41
C ARG A 95 -25.24 -12.55 9.06
N LYS A 96 -24.36 -13.25 8.33
CA LYS A 96 -23.69 -14.45 8.84
C LYS A 96 -22.71 -14.13 9.97
N PHE A 97 -21.89 -13.09 9.79
CA PHE A 97 -20.85 -12.70 10.74
C PHE A 97 -21.27 -11.59 11.71
N LYS A 98 -22.49 -11.05 11.55
CA LYS A 98 -23.01 -9.92 12.35
C LYS A 98 -22.08 -8.70 12.35
N ILE A 99 -21.52 -8.39 11.18
CA ILE A 99 -20.56 -7.30 10.97
C ILE A 99 -21.19 -6.12 10.22
N GLY A 100 -20.63 -4.93 10.41
CA GLY A 100 -21.01 -3.73 9.67
C GLY A 100 -20.59 -3.77 8.19
N TYR A 101 -21.18 -2.87 7.40
CA TYR A 101 -20.97 -2.80 5.94
C TYR A 101 -19.49 -2.65 5.54
N ASN A 102 -18.75 -1.71 6.15
CA ASN A 102 -17.35 -1.47 5.81
C ASN A 102 -16.46 -2.70 6.06
N ARG A 103 -16.72 -3.43 7.15
CA ARG A 103 -15.99 -4.65 7.48
C ARG A 103 -16.31 -5.76 6.49
N ALA A 104 -17.58 -5.92 6.14
CA ALA A 104 -17.98 -6.88 5.11
C ALA A 104 -17.38 -6.55 3.74
N CYS A 105 -17.26 -5.26 3.37
CA CYS A 105 -16.58 -4.84 2.14
C CYS A 105 -15.11 -5.25 2.14
N ARG A 106 -14.38 -4.93 3.22
CA ARG A 106 -12.96 -5.33 3.35
C ARG A 106 -12.77 -6.84 3.26
N LEU A 107 -13.63 -7.60 3.96
CA LEU A 107 -13.62 -9.06 3.91
C LEU A 107 -13.87 -9.57 2.49
N MET A 108 -14.82 -8.95 1.77
CA MET A 108 -15.10 -9.27 0.38
C MET A 108 -13.91 -9.00 -0.54
N ASP A 109 -13.22 -7.87 -0.36
CA ASP A 109 -12.04 -7.51 -1.16
C ASP A 109 -10.90 -8.51 -0.93
N ARG A 110 -10.73 -9.01 0.31
CA ARG A 110 -9.79 -10.10 0.61
C ARG A 110 -10.16 -11.39 -0.13
N LEU A 111 -11.43 -11.78 -0.12
CA LEU A 111 -11.89 -12.98 -0.85
C LEU A 111 -11.68 -12.88 -2.37
N VAL A 112 -11.82 -11.67 -2.93
CA VAL A 112 -11.53 -11.41 -4.36
C VAL A 112 -10.04 -11.50 -4.63
N ALA A 113 -9.20 -10.92 -3.76
CA ALA A 113 -7.75 -11.01 -3.88
C ALA A 113 -7.25 -12.46 -3.80
N LEU A 114 -7.89 -13.29 -2.97
CA LEU A 114 -7.61 -14.73 -2.86
C LEU A 114 -8.22 -15.57 -4.00
N LYS A 115 -8.91 -14.95 -4.96
CA LYS A 115 -9.60 -15.63 -6.08
C LYS A 115 -10.66 -16.65 -5.62
N VAL A 116 -11.25 -16.45 -4.43
CA VAL A 116 -12.43 -17.20 -3.99
C VAL A 116 -13.70 -16.67 -4.66
N VAL A 117 -13.73 -15.36 -4.89
CA VAL A 117 -14.87 -14.67 -5.53
C VAL A 117 -14.41 -13.88 -6.74
N SER A 118 -15.25 -13.83 -7.77
CA SER A 118 -14.99 -13.02 -8.95
C SER A 118 -15.02 -11.50 -8.65
N PRO A 119 -14.34 -10.70 -9.49
CA PRO A 119 -14.56 -9.26 -9.51
C PRO A 119 -16.03 -8.90 -9.73
N ILE A 120 -16.38 -7.64 -9.45
CA ILE A 120 -17.72 -7.13 -9.77
C ILE A 120 -17.94 -7.22 -11.28
N ASP A 121 -19.00 -7.88 -11.70
CA ASP A 121 -19.46 -7.90 -13.09
C ASP A 121 -20.18 -6.58 -13.45
N THR A 122 -20.43 -6.37 -14.74
CA THR A 122 -21.20 -5.25 -15.30
C THR A 122 -22.57 -5.05 -14.64
N GLU A 123 -23.22 -6.13 -14.18
CA GLU A 123 -24.49 -6.08 -13.44
C GLU A 123 -24.33 -5.82 -11.92
N GLY A 124 -23.12 -5.57 -11.43
CA GLY A 124 -22.85 -5.40 -9.99
C GLY A 124 -22.83 -6.70 -9.18
N ARG A 125 -22.88 -7.86 -9.87
CA ARG A 125 -22.93 -9.19 -9.25
C ARG A 125 -21.53 -9.79 -9.12
N ARG A 126 -21.41 -10.75 -8.21
CA ARG A 126 -20.18 -11.51 -7.95
C ARG A 126 -20.55 -13.00 -7.86
N THR A 127 -19.64 -13.85 -8.30
CA THR A 127 -19.83 -15.31 -8.37
C THR A 127 -18.69 -16.02 -7.64
N VAL A 128 -18.99 -17.17 -7.02
CA VAL A 128 -17.94 -18.01 -6.41
C VAL A 128 -17.09 -18.62 -7.52
N LEU A 129 -15.78 -18.53 -7.39
CA LEU A 129 -14.86 -19.22 -8.29
C LEU A 129 -14.61 -20.65 -7.77
N PRO A 130 -14.54 -21.65 -8.66
CA PRO A 130 -14.22 -23.01 -8.25
C PRO A 130 -12.80 -23.07 -7.66
N GLU A 131 -12.58 -24.00 -6.74
CA GLU A 131 -11.26 -24.22 -6.15
C GLU A 131 -10.25 -24.51 -7.27
N GLN A 132 -9.24 -23.65 -7.40
CA GLN A 132 -8.14 -23.94 -8.31
C GLN A 132 -7.33 -25.08 -7.69
N VAL A 133 -7.61 -26.31 -8.08
CA VAL A 133 -6.72 -27.46 -7.84
C VAL A 133 -5.39 -27.09 -8.50
N LYS A 134 -4.43 -26.70 -7.67
CA LYS A 134 -3.06 -26.43 -8.11
C LYS A 134 -2.50 -27.78 -8.61
N PRO A 135 -2.09 -27.89 -9.89
CA PRO A 135 -1.58 -29.14 -10.43
C PRO A 135 -0.29 -29.59 -9.72
#